data_AF-A0A842YCA7-F1
#
_entry.id   AF-A0A842YCA7-F1
#
_cell.length_a   1.000
_cell.length_b   1.000
_cell.length_c   1.000
_cell.angle_alpha   90.00
_cell.angle_beta   90.00
_cell.angle_gamma   90.00
#
_symmetry.space_group_name_H-M   'P 1'
#
loop_
_entity.id
_entity.type
_entity.pdbx_description
1 polymer ?
#
loop_
_entity_poly.entity_id
_entity_poly.type
_entity_poly.pdbx_seq_one_letter_code
_entity_poly.pdbx_strand_id
1 'polypeptide(L)'
;GIGPKTALKLVKKHGNLESIEVDRGSKFDFPYDEIRDIFLNPPKIELENPKWADPQPDEIKRILCKEHDFSENRIEKSLERLQTVLEELRGSSHQSSLSDFF
;
A
#
# COMPACT_ATOMS: atom_id res chain seq x y z
N GLY A 1 -5.71 -2.61 31.63
CA GLY A 1 -5.97 -2.10 30.27
C GLY A 1 -6.81 -3.10 29.48
N ILE A 2 -7.37 -2.69 28.34
CA ILE A 2 -8.10 -3.58 27.42
C ILE A 2 -7.11 -4.10 26.38
N GLY A 3 -6.87 -5.41 26.36
CA GLY A 3 -6.04 -6.06 25.34
C GLY A 3 -6.85 -6.54 24.13
N PRO A 4 -6.20 -7.00 23.05
CA PRO A 4 -6.85 -7.36 21.79
C PRO A 4 -7.97 -8.41 21.93
N LYS A 5 -7.76 -9.47 22.72
CA LYS A 5 -8.77 -10.52 22.95
C LYS A 5 -10.02 -9.98 23.65
N THR A 6 -9.82 -9.15 24.66
CA THR A 6 -10.92 -8.54 25.42
C THR A 6 -11.65 -7.48 24.59
N ALA A 7 -10.91 -6.67 23.83
CA ALA A 7 -11.46 -5.69 22.88
C ALA A 7 -12.38 -6.38 21.87
N LEU A 8 -11.92 -7.46 21.25
CA LEU A 8 -12.71 -8.21 20.27
C LEU A 8 -14.01 -8.77 20.88
N LYS A 9 -13.95 -9.30 22.11
CA LYS A 9 -15.14 -9.81 22.81
C LYS A 9 -16.16 -8.71 23.08
N LEU A 10 -15.72 -7.53 23.49
CA LEU A 10 -16.59 -6.38 23.76
C LEU A 10 -17.24 -5.85 22.48
N VAL A 11 -16.46 -5.66 21.41
CA VAL A 11 -17.00 -5.19 20.11
C VAL A 11 -18.03 -6.18 19.56
N LYS A 12 -17.77 -7.50 19.64
CA LYS A 12 -18.75 -8.51 19.22
C LYS A 12 -20.04 -8.51 20.05
N LYS A 13 -19.96 -8.20 21.35
CA LYS A 13 -21.13 -8.18 22.25
C LYS A 13 -21.98 -6.93 22.08
N HIS A 14 -21.35 -5.77 21.85
CA HIS A 14 -22.01 -4.46 21.93
C HIS A 14 -22.13 -3.73 20.58
N GLY A 15 -21.42 -4.18 19.55
CA GLY A 15 -21.50 -3.64 18.18
C GLY A 15 -20.77 -2.31 17.96
N ASN A 16 -20.85 -1.36 18.90
CA ASN A 16 -20.23 -0.04 18.79
C ASN A 16 -19.56 0.39 20.11
N LEU A 17 -18.77 1.47 20.08
CA LEU A 17 -17.97 1.91 21.22
C LEU A 17 -18.83 2.61 22.28
N GLU A 18 -19.86 3.33 21.85
CA GLU A 18 -20.82 4.05 22.67
C GLU A 18 -21.58 3.10 23.60
N SER A 19 -22.02 1.96 23.07
CA SER A 19 -22.69 0.91 23.87
C SER A 19 -21.73 0.24 24.85
N ILE A 20 -20.43 0.19 24.54
CA ILE A 20 -19.41 -0.33 25.46
C ILE A 20 -19.17 0.67 26.61
N GLU A 21 -19.19 1.98 26.35
CA GLU A 21 -19.08 3.00 27.40
C GLU A 21 -20.24 2.92 28.39
N VAL A 22 -21.46 2.70 27.90
CA VAL A 22 -22.67 2.51 28.71
C VAL A 22 -22.57 1.24 29.56
N ASP A 23 -22.20 0.09 28.98
CA ASP A 23 -22.04 -1.19 29.72
C ASP A 23 -20.93 -1.11 30.77
N ARG A 24 -19.85 -0.37 30.49
CA ARG A 24 -18.70 -0.21 31.40
C ARG A 24 -18.87 0.94 32.40
N GLY A 25 -19.86 1.80 32.25
CA GLY A 25 -20.06 2.99 33.08
C GLY A 25 -18.87 3.95 33.09
N SER A 26 -18.00 3.88 32.07
CA SER A 26 -16.79 4.69 31.96
C SER A 26 -16.55 5.11 30.52
N LYS A 27 -16.23 6.39 30.32
CA LYS A 27 -15.89 6.95 29.01
C LYS A 27 -14.45 6.64 28.64
N PHE A 28 -14.20 6.51 27.34
CA PHE A 28 -12.85 6.45 26.80
C PHE A 28 -12.19 7.84 26.88
N ASP A 29 -10.92 7.88 27.25
CA ASP A 29 -10.14 9.12 27.40
C ASP A 29 -9.37 9.47 26.11
N PHE A 30 -10.03 9.29 24.96
CA PHE A 30 -9.47 9.59 23.64
C PHE A 30 -10.58 9.82 22.61
N PRO A 31 -10.34 10.63 21.57
CA PRO A 31 -11.33 10.99 20.57
C PRO A 31 -11.54 9.85 19.56
N TYR A 32 -12.23 8.78 19.99
CA TYR A 32 -12.48 7.62 19.12
C TYR A 32 -13.36 7.94 17.91
N ASP A 33 -14.17 8.99 17.97
CA ASP A 33 -15.00 9.45 16.86
C ASP A 33 -14.15 9.97 15.70
N GLU A 34 -13.17 10.82 16.00
CA GLU A 34 -12.22 11.35 15.01
C GLU A 34 -11.36 10.21 14.43
N ILE A 35 -10.90 9.29 15.29
CA ILE A 35 -10.15 8.12 14.83
C ILE A 35 -11.01 7.26 13.91
N ARG A 36 -12.28 7.01 14.27
CA ARG A 36 -13.22 6.25 13.44
C ARG A 36 -13.43 6.92 12.09
N ASP A 37 -13.55 8.24 12.06
CA ASP A 37 -13.72 9.01 10.83
C ASP A 37 -12.51 8.88 9.90
N ILE A 38 -11.28 8.92 10.43
CA ILE A 38 -10.06 8.67 9.63
C ILE A 38 -10.10 7.30 8.92
N PHE A 39 -10.60 6.26 9.61
CA PHE A 39 -10.70 4.91 9.04
C PHE A 39 -11.88 4.74 8.07
N LEU A 40 -13.03 5.38 8.34
CA LEU A 40 -14.23 5.25 7.50
C LEU A 40 -14.20 6.21 6.29
N ASN A 41 -13.67 7.40 6.49
CA ASN A 41 -13.59 8.50 5.53
C ASN A 41 -12.14 8.98 5.37
N PRO A 42 -11.21 8.11 4.94
CA PRO A 42 -9.85 8.55 4.71
C PRO A 42 -9.82 9.63 3.62
N PRO A 43 -8.90 10.61 3.70
CA PRO A 43 -8.75 11.60 2.63
C PRO A 43 -8.42 10.87 1.33
N LYS A 44 -9.28 11.06 0.32
CA LYS A 44 -9.09 10.49 -1.01
C LYS A 44 -8.42 11.54 -1.89
N ILE A 45 -7.39 11.10 -2.59
CA ILE A 45 -6.76 11.87 -3.66
C ILE A 45 -7.07 11.12 -4.95
N GLU A 46 -7.66 11.82 -5.92
CA GLU A 46 -7.80 11.28 -7.27
C GLU A 46 -6.40 11.22 -7.89
N LEU A 47 -5.91 10.01 -8.10
CA LEU A 47 -4.63 9.77 -8.75
C LEU A 47 -4.89 9.34 -10.20
N GLU A 48 -4.10 9.89 -11.13
CA GLU A 48 -4.05 9.34 -12.48
C GLU A 48 -3.55 7.89 -12.43
N ASN A 49 -4.02 7.08 -13.37
CA ASN A 49 -3.48 5.73 -13.54
C ASN A 49 -1.97 5.79 -13.78
N PRO A 50 -1.18 4.92 -13.12
CA PRO A 50 0.27 4.91 -13.31
C PRO A 50 0.60 4.62 -14.78
N LYS A 51 1.40 5.50 -15.38
CA LYS A 51 1.91 5.35 -16.75
C LYS A 51 3.33 4.80 -16.66
N TRP A 52 3.57 3.64 -17.26
CA TRP A 52 4.91 3.07 -17.36
C TRP A 52 5.61 3.62 -18.59
N ALA A 53 6.58 4.51 -18.39
CA ALA A 53 7.43 5.06 -19.44
C ALA A 53 8.69 4.20 -19.66
N ASP A 54 9.34 4.38 -20.80
CA ASP A 54 10.63 3.75 -21.06
C ASP A 54 11.69 4.23 -20.04
N PRO A 55 12.51 3.31 -19.50
CA PRO A 55 13.62 3.69 -18.64
C PRO A 55 14.65 4.49 -19.44
N GLN A 56 15.37 5.40 -18.77
CA GLN A 56 16.48 6.16 -19.34
C GLN A 56 17.80 5.55 -18.88
N PRO A 57 18.43 4.65 -19.66
CA PRO A 57 19.56 3.85 -19.18
C PRO A 57 20.77 4.69 -18.78
N ASP A 58 21.06 5.73 -19.55
CA ASP A 58 22.19 6.63 -19.30
C ASP A 58 22.01 7.44 -18.01
N GLU A 59 20.78 7.89 -17.75
CA GLU A 59 20.41 8.63 -16.54
C GLU A 59 20.53 7.73 -15.31
N ILE A 60 20.02 6.51 -15.41
CA ILE A 60 20.08 5.50 -14.35
C ILE A 60 21.54 5.13 -14.05
N LYS A 61 22.37 4.91 -15.08
CA LYS A 61 23.80 4.65 -14.91
C LYS A 61 24.52 5.85 -14.28
N ARG A 62 24.17 7.09 -14.66
CA ARG A 62 24.77 8.28 -14.05
C ARG A 62 24.47 8.34 -12.55
N ILE A 63 23.20 8.29 -12.15
CA ILE A 63 22.80 8.41 -10.75
C ILE A 63 23.38 7.25 -9.93
N LEU A 64 23.17 6.00 -10.38
CA LEU A 64 23.56 4.84 -9.58
C LEU A 64 25.07 4.60 -9.57
N CYS A 65 25.75 4.67 -10.72
CA CYS A 65 27.17 4.34 -10.78
C CYS A 65 28.08 5.54 -10.47
N LYS A 66 27.73 6.76 -10.91
CA LYS A 66 28.60 7.94 -10.70
C LYS A 66 28.33 8.69 -9.41
N GLU A 67 27.07 8.75 -8.95
CA GLU A 67 26.70 9.51 -7.74
C GLU A 67 26.59 8.61 -6.49
N HIS A 68 26.30 7.31 -6.68
CA HIS A 68 26.08 6.37 -5.58
C HIS A 68 27.03 5.15 -5.59
N ASP A 69 28.07 5.15 -6.44
CA ASP A 69 29.14 4.14 -6.49
C ASP A 69 28.66 2.68 -6.66
N PHE A 70 27.53 2.47 -7.34
CA PHE A 70 27.10 1.11 -7.69
C PHE A 70 28.00 0.50 -8.76
N SER A 71 28.16 -0.83 -8.70
CA SER A 71 28.90 -1.57 -9.72
C SER A 71 28.19 -1.49 -11.07
N GLU A 72 28.89 -0.92 -12.06
CA GLU A 72 28.36 -0.73 -13.42
C GLU A 72 27.91 -2.04 -14.06
N ASN A 73 28.68 -3.13 -13.91
CA ASN A 73 28.32 -4.47 -14.40
C ASN A 73 26.99 -4.98 -13.79
N ARG A 74 26.72 -4.66 -12.52
CA ARG A 74 25.46 -5.03 -11.85
C ARG A 74 24.28 -4.20 -12.38
N ILE A 75 24.49 -2.92 -12.64
CA ILE A 75 23.45 -2.03 -13.21
C ILE A 75 23.16 -2.41 -14.66
N GLU A 76 24.22 -2.67 -15.45
CA GLU A 76 24.29 -3.48 -16.67
C GLU A 76 23.16 -4.50 -16.83
N LYS A 77 23.37 -5.62 -16.15
CA LYS A 77 22.48 -6.79 -16.17
C LYS A 77 21.07 -6.47 -15.67
N SER A 78 20.93 -5.52 -14.76
CA SER A 78 19.63 -5.13 -14.22
C SER A 78 18.81 -4.34 -15.24
N LEU A 79 19.46 -3.48 -16.02
CA LEU A 79 18.84 -2.71 -17.11
C LEU A 79 18.43 -3.60 -18.28
N GLU A 80 19.27 -4.55 -18.67
CA GLU A 80 18.93 -5.55 -19.69
C GLU A 80 17.68 -6.35 -19.29
N ARG A 81 17.67 -6.87 -18.05
CA ARG A 81 16.51 -7.60 -17.53
C ARG A 81 15.25 -6.74 -17.48
N LEU A 82 15.38 -5.46 -17.11
CA LEU A 82 14.26 -4.52 -17.09
C LEU A 82 13.69 -4.33 -18.51
N GLN A 83 14.53 -4.16 -19.52
CA GLN A 83 14.09 -4.04 -20.91
C GLN A 83 13.34 -5.29 -21.38
N THR A 84 13.87 -6.49 -21.11
CA THR A 84 13.19 -7.75 -21.47
C THR A 84 11.79 -7.85 -20.84
N VAL A 85 11.66 -7.55 -19.55
CA VAL A 85 10.36 -7.61 -18.86
C VAL A 85 9.39 -6.56 -19.41
N LEU A 86 9.87 -5.36 -19.77
CA LEU A 86 9.03 -4.33 -20.37
C LEU A 86 8.55 -4.72 -21.77
N GLU A 87 9.40 -5.36 -22.58
CA GLU A 87 9.00 -5.92 -23.88
C GLU A 87 7.96 -7.04 -23.72
N GLU A 88 8.15 -7.94 -22.75
CA GLU A 88 7.19 -9.00 -22.42
C GLU A 88 5.83 -8.42 -21.98
N LEU A 89 5.82 -7.41 -21.12
CA LEU A 89 4.60 -6.73 -20.68
C LEU A 89 3.88 -5.99 -21.82
N ARG A 90 4.59 -5.58 -22.86
CA ARG A 90 4.04 -4.91 -24.06
C ARG A 90 3.53 -5.91 -25.09
N GLY A 91 4.20 -7.05 -25.26
CA GLY A 91 3.88 -8.08 -26.25
C GLY A 91 2.90 -9.15 -25.78
N SER A 92 2.80 -9.36 -24.46
CA SER A 92 1.88 -10.31 -23.85
C SER A 92 0.59 -9.59 -23.48
N SER A 93 -0.54 -10.00 -24.05
CA SER A 93 -1.84 -9.66 -23.48
C SER A 93 -1.83 -10.10 -22.02
N HIS A 94 -2.02 -9.16 -21.09
CA HIS A 94 -2.16 -9.44 -19.67
C HIS A 94 -3.14 -10.60 -19.50
N GLN A 95 -2.67 -11.79 -19.10
CA GLN A 95 -3.56 -12.89 -18.81
C GLN A 95 -4.31 -12.51 -17.53
N SER A 96 -5.47 -11.88 -17.68
CA SER A 96 -6.38 -11.56 -16.59
C SER A 96 -6.67 -12.83 -15.78
N SER A 97 -6.46 -12.75 -14.46
CA SER A 97 -6.79 -13.83 -13.54
C SER A 97 -8.30 -13.99 -13.45
N LEU A 98 -8.80 -15.16 -13.06
CA LEU A 98 -10.24 -15.36 -12.82
C LEU A 98 -10.79 -14.36 -11.78
N SER A 99 -9.94 -13.91 -10.85
CA SER A 99 -10.23 -12.86 -9.87
C SER A 99 -10.43 -11.46 -10.46
N ASP A 100 -10.09 -11.24 -11.73
CA ASP A 100 -10.35 -9.96 -12.42
C ASP A 100 -11.74 -9.92 -13.06
N PHE A 101 -12.48 -11.05 -13.08
CA PHE A 101 -13.81 -11.17 -13.72
C PHE A 101 -14.97 -11.39 -12.75
N PHE A 102 -14.71 -11.80 -11.50
CA PHE A 102 -15.70 -12.09 -10.46
C PHE A 102 -15.51 -11.18 -9.26
#